data_AF-A0A6N9FIK5-F1
#
_entry.id   AF-A0A6N9FIK5-F1
#
_cell.length_a   1.000
_cell.length_b   1.000
_cell.length_c   1.000
_cell.angle_alpha   90.00
_cell.angle_beta   90.00
_cell.angle_gamma   90.00
#
_symmetry.space_group_name_H-M   'P 1'
#
loop_
_entity.id
_entity.type
_entity.pdbx_description
1 polymer ?
#
loop_
_entity_poly.entity_id
_entity_poly.type
_entity_poly.pdbx_seq_one_letter_code
_entity_poly.pdbx_strand_id
1 'polypeptide(L)'
;MFICENPSELGVKGADRRYGHTGIEAQWRNNVFRDVLVECGLKLGGRDTPGGWRCYITNFIKQVDKASVWAEKPKPEKLVIAERWLDILQWEISRVKPRIVFCVGERVWGYVTFFQRKGLLFVPNPHRIWHYAARRRDLVRAKMNEGIRKGLGKRKPKH
;
A
#
# COMPACT_ATOMS: atom_id res chain seq x y z
N MET A 1 0.08 5.98 3.95
CA MET A 1 0.86 5.18 2.97
C MET A 1 0.17 3.83 2.81
N PHE A 2 0.21 3.26 1.62
CA PHE A 2 -0.29 1.92 1.31
C PHE A 2 0.91 1.05 0.94
N ILE A 3 0.96 -0.15 1.50
CA ILE A 3 1.94 -1.16 1.15
C ILE A 3 1.17 -2.30 0.49
N CYS A 4 1.41 -2.49 -0.80
CA CYS A 4 0.96 -3.64 -1.57
C CYS A 4 2.03 -4.74 -1.54
N GLU A 5 1.75 -5.89 -2.14
CA GLU A 5 2.69 -7.01 -2.07
C GLU A 5 3.86 -6.86 -3.03
N ASN A 6 3.59 -6.95 -4.33
CA ASN A 6 4.56 -6.83 -5.41
C ASN A 6 3.87 -6.27 -6.66
N PRO A 7 4.60 -5.59 -7.55
CA PRO A 7 4.05 -5.17 -8.83
C PRO A 7 3.76 -6.39 -9.71
N SER A 8 2.58 -6.41 -10.33
CA SER A 8 2.25 -7.43 -11.34
C SER A 8 2.79 -7.01 -12.71
N GLU A 9 3.20 -7.99 -13.51
CA GLU A 9 3.69 -7.76 -14.88
C GLU A 9 2.66 -6.98 -15.74
N LEU A 10 1.38 -7.37 -15.68
CA LEU A 10 0.28 -6.66 -16.34
C LEU A 10 0.09 -5.23 -15.81
N GLY A 11 0.33 -5.04 -14.51
CA GLY A 11 0.30 -3.75 -13.82
C GLY A 11 1.33 -2.79 -14.41
N VAL A 12 2.58 -3.26 -14.50
CA VAL A 12 3.71 -2.49 -15.04
C VAL A 12 3.55 -2.22 -16.53
N LYS A 13 3.32 -3.25 -17.35
CA LYS A 13 3.13 -3.10 -18.81
C LYS A 13 2.02 -2.13 -19.17
N GLY A 14 0.91 -2.17 -18.42
CA GLY A 14 -0.20 -1.27 -18.69
C GLY A 14 -0.02 0.13 -18.10
N ALA A 15 0.86 0.33 -17.11
CA ALA A 15 1.26 1.67 -16.67
C ALA A 15 2.16 2.33 -17.73
N ASP A 16 3.16 1.59 -18.21
CA ASP A 16 4.06 2.00 -19.29
C ASP A 16 3.29 2.41 -20.54
N ARG A 17 2.41 1.54 -21.05
CA ARG A 17 1.56 1.83 -22.22
C ARG A 17 0.68 3.07 -22.06
N ARG A 18 0.14 3.31 -20.86
CA ARG A 18 -0.90 4.34 -20.65
C ARG A 18 -0.30 5.72 -20.40
N TYR A 19 0.87 5.78 -19.79
CA TYR A 19 1.42 7.04 -19.29
C TYR A 19 2.78 7.40 -19.90
N GLY A 20 3.49 6.47 -20.56
CA GLY A 20 4.81 6.72 -21.16
C GLY A 20 5.93 7.08 -20.17
N HIS A 21 5.58 7.31 -18.90
CA HIS A 21 6.47 7.68 -17.80
C HIS A 21 5.89 7.20 -16.45
N THR A 22 6.75 6.96 -15.46
CA THR A 22 6.40 6.43 -14.13
C THR A 22 6.01 7.53 -13.14
N GLY A 23 5.05 8.39 -13.51
CA GLY A 23 4.52 9.44 -12.62
C GLY A 23 3.59 8.91 -11.52
N ILE A 24 3.29 9.73 -10.50
CA ILE A 24 2.41 9.34 -9.38
C ILE A 24 1.01 8.91 -9.85
N GLU A 25 0.49 9.51 -10.92
CA GLU A 25 -0.80 9.14 -11.53
C GLU A 25 -0.81 7.70 -12.06
N ALA A 26 0.36 7.22 -12.52
CA ALA A 26 0.50 5.87 -13.07
C ALA A 26 0.38 4.77 -12.01
N GLN A 27 0.57 5.12 -10.73
CA GLN A 27 0.51 4.17 -9.62
C GLN A 27 -0.92 3.68 -9.32
N TRP A 28 -1.96 4.44 -9.71
CA TRP A 28 -3.34 4.23 -9.27
C TRP A 28 -4.25 3.75 -10.42
N ARG A 29 -4.07 2.53 -10.92
CA ARG A 29 -4.81 2.04 -12.09
C ARG A 29 -6.26 1.59 -11.82
N ASN A 30 -6.61 1.28 -10.57
CA ASN A 30 -7.94 0.78 -10.24
C ASN A 30 -8.89 1.94 -9.94
N ASN A 31 -9.81 2.23 -10.87
CA ASN A 31 -10.80 3.30 -10.74
C ASN A 31 -11.65 3.19 -9.47
N VAL A 32 -12.08 1.97 -9.11
CA VAL A 32 -12.88 1.75 -7.89
C VAL A 32 -12.07 2.13 -6.64
N PHE A 33 -10.77 1.81 -6.62
CA PHE A 33 -9.92 2.21 -5.51
C PHE A 33 -9.66 3.71 -5.49
N ARG A 34 -9.48 4.35 -6.64
CA ARG A 34 -9.37 5.83 -6.74
C ARG A 34 -10.60 6.51 -6.14
N ASP A 35 -11.80 6.02 -6.44
CA ASP A 35 -13.02 6.57 -5.87
C ASP A 35 -13.04 6.47 -4.34
N VAL A 36 -12.61 5.33 -3.78
CA VAL A 36 -12.49 5.17 -2.32
C VAL A 36 -11.46 6.14 -1.72
N LEU A 37 -10.37 6.43 -2.43
CA LEU A 37 -9.36 7.39 -1.95
C LEU A 37 -9.91 8.82 -1.93
N VAL A 38 -10.72 9.19 -2.93
CA VAL A 38 -11.42 10.49 -2.95
C VAL A 38 -12.41 10.55 -1.78
N GLU A 39 -13.25 9.53 -1.60
CA GLU A 39 -14.23 9.48 -0.51
C GLU A 39 -13.60 9.53 0.89
N CYS A 40 -12.40 8.95 1.06
CA CYS A 40 -11.65 9.00 2.32
C CYS A 40 -10.82 10.28 2.49
N GLY A 41 -10.88 11.24 1.56
CA GLY A 41 -10.10 12.49 1.60
C GLY A 41 -8.59 12.29 1.40
N LEU A 42 -8.18 11.14 0.85
CA LEU A 42 -6.78 10.80 0.52
C LEU A 42 -6.39 11.26 -0.90
N LYS A 43 -7.37 11.70 -1.69
CA LYS A 43 -7.20 12.39 -2.97
C LYS A 43 -8.10 13.63 -2.99
N LEU A 44 -7.51 14.80 -3.25
CA LEU A 44 -8.27 16.04 -3.47
C LEU A 44 -8.72 16.15 -4.92
N GLY A 45 -9.87 16.80 -5.14
CA GLY A 45 -10.50 16.91 -6.46
C GLY A 45 -11.13 15.58 -6.90
N GLY A 46 -11.38 15.45 -8.21
CA GLY A 46 -11.93 14.24 -8.78
C GLY A 46 -10.91 13.10 -8.87
N ARG A 47 -11.41 11.89 -9.10
CA ARG A 47 -10.56 10.69 -9.25
C ARG A 47 -9.48 10.88 -10.30
N ASP A 48 -9.81 11.46 -11.45
CA ASP A 48 -8.94 11.61 -12.61
C ASP A 48 -8.24 12.98 -12.70
N THR A 49 -8.51 13.88 -11.74
CA THR A 49 -7.81 15.17 -11.65
C THR A 49 -6.34 14.93 -11.27
N PRO A 50 -5.35 15.53 -11.96
CA PRO A 50 -3.94 15.41 -11.58
C PRO A 50 -3.64 15.93 -10.17
N GLY A 51 -2.66 15.33 -9.49
CA GLY A 51 -2.16 15.80 -8.21
C GLY A 51 -3.13 15.59 -7.04
N GLY A 52 -2.98 16.35 -5.95
CA GLY A 52 -3.89 16.27 -4.79
C GLY A 52 -3.81 14.97 -3.99
N TRP A 53 -2.83 14.09 -4.26
CA TRP A 53 -2.61 12.86 -3.51
C TRP A 53 -2.09 13.18 -2.11
N ARG A 54 -2.83 12.74 -1.09
CA ARG A 54 -2.44 12.80 0.33
C ARG A 54 -1.99 11.43 0.84
N CYS A 55 -1.66 10.55 -0.09
CA CYS A 55 -1.20 9.21 0.16
C CYS A 55 -0.14 8.81 -0.85
N TYR A 56 0.58 7.74 -0.50
CA TYR A 56 1.67 7.16 -1.27
C TYR A 56 1.46 5.65 -1.29
N ILE A 57 1.57 4.99 -2.44
CA ILE A 57 1.65 3.53 -2.55
C ILE A 57 3.09 3.13 -2.73
N THR A 58 3.46 2.04 -2.08
CA THR A 58 4.58 1.23 -2.50
C THR A 58 4.20 -0.25 -2.50
N ASN A 59 5.14 -1.10 -2.92
CA ASN A 59 5.07 -2.55 -2.73
C ASN A 59 6.08 -2.98 -1.67
N PHE A 60 5.81 -4.04 -0.93
CA PHE A 60 6.77 -4.64 -0.01
C PHE A 60 7.97 -5.18 -0.80
N ILE A 61 7.68 -5.92 -1.86
CA ILE A 61 8.64 -6.49 -2.80
C ILE A 61 8.66 -5.62 -4.05
N LYS A 62 9.83 -5.11 -4.43
CA LYS A 62 9.94 -4.14 -5.53
C LYS A 62 10.06 -4.80 -6.91
N GLN A 63 10.41 -6.08 -6.93
CA GLN A 63 10.56 -6.85 -8.15
C GLN A 63 9.21 -7.26 -8.74
N VAL A 64 9.10 -7.15 -10.07
CA VAL A 64 7.98 -7.69 -10.83
C VAL A 64 8.05 -9.21 -10.83
N ASP A 65 6.92 -9.85 -10.55
CA ASP A 65 6.78 -11.30 -10.67
C ASP A 65 5.50 -11.67 -11.41
N LYS A 66 5.52 -12.85 -12.05
CA LYS A 66 4.31 -13.46 -12.59
C LYS A 66 3.47 -13.95 -11.43
N ALA A 67 2.20 -13.54 -11.40
CA ALA A 67 1.31 -13.84 -10.27
C ALA A 67 1.16 -15.34 -10.00
N SER A 68 1.16 -16.18 -11.05
CA SER A 68 1.11 -17.65 -10.92
C SER A 68 2.36 -18.21 -10.26
N VAL A 69 3.55 -17.84 -10.77
CA VAL A 69 4.85 -18.26 -10.21
C VAL A 69 4.99 -17.81 -8.77
N TRP A 70 4.63 -16.56 -8.48
CA TRP A 70 4.67 -16.03 -7.12
C TRP A 70 3.70 -16.75 -6.18
N ALA A 71 2.50 -17.11 -6.65
CA ALA A 71 1.51 -17.81 -5.83
C ALA A 71 2.04 -19.17 -5.36
N GLU A 72 2.73 -19.91 -6.22
CA GLU A 72 3.25 -21.27 -5.97
C GLU A 72 4.44 -21.31 -5.01
N LYS A 73 5.18 -20.20 -4.83
CA LYS A 73 6.34 -20.17 -3.93
C LYS A 73 5.95 -20.48 -2.46
N PRO A 74 6.69 -21.37 -1.77
CA PRO A 74 6.50 -21.63 -0.35
C PRO A 74 6.66 -20.37 0.52
N LYS A 75 5.96 -20.32 1.65
CA LYS A 75 6.03 -19.20 2.59
C LYS A 75 7.47 -18.86 3.06
N PRO A 76 8.34 -19.83 3.40
CA PRO A 76 9.73 -19.51 3.79
C PRO A 76 10.51 -18.79 2.69
N GLU A 77 10.37 -19.25 1.44
CA GLU A 77 11.03 -18.62 0.29
C GLU A 77 10.52 -17.18 0.08
N LYS A 78 9.21 -16.97 0.18
CA LYS A 78 8.61 -15.63 0.10
C LYS A 78 9.14 -14.69 1.18
N LEU A 79 9.39 -15.19 2.39
CA LEU A 79 9.96 -14.39 3.48
C LEU A 79 11.39 -13.99 3.19
N VAL A 80 12.24 -14.90 2.68
CA VAL A 80 13.61 -14.58 2.26
C VAL A 80 13.63 -13.51 1.17
N ILE A 81 12.71 -13.60 0.20
CA ILE A 81 12.60 -12.60 -0.87
C ILE A 81 12.12 -11.25 -0.29
N ALA A 82 11.14 -11.25 0.61
CA ALA A 82 10.64 -10.04 1.25
C ALA A 82 11.72 -9.34 2.09
N GLU A 83 12.56 -10.12 2.79
CA GLU A 83 13.65 -9.61 3.64
C GLU A 83 14.65 -8.74 2.85
N ARG A 84 14.95 -9.11 1.60
CA ARG A 84 15.86 -8.35 0.72
C ARG A 84 15.40 -6.92 0.43
N TRP A 85 14.12 -6.63 0.63
CA TRP A 85 13.54 -5.32 0.34
C TRP A 85 13.27 -4.48 1.59
N LEU A 86 13.63 -4.96 2.78
CA LEU A 86 13.37 -4.25 4.04
C LEU A 86 14.04 -2.89 4.10
N ASP A 87 15.31 -2.79 3.71
CA ASP A 87 16.04 -1.51 3.77
C ASP A 87 15.39 -0.44 2.88
N ILE A 88 14.93 -0.85 1.69
CA ILE A 88 14.25 0.05 0.76
C ILE A 88 12.89 0.46 1.32
N LEU A 89 12.11 -0.48 1.86
CA LEU A 89 10.82 -0.16 2.47
C LEU A 89 10.99 0.75 3.70
N GLN A 90 12.00 0.48 4.53
CA GLN A 90 12.31 1.27 5.71
C GLN A 90 12.75 2.70 5.33
N TRP A 91 13.54 2.83 4.26
CA TRP A 91 13.89 4.11 3.66
C TRP A 91 12.67 4.87 3.13
N GLU A 92 11.76 4.22 2.41
CA GLU A 92 10.52 4.88 1.94
C GLU A 92 9.67 5.37 3.11
N ILE A 93 9.51 4.55 4.15
CA ILE A 93 8.75 4.94 5.36
C ILE A 93 9.42 6.14 6.04
N SER A 94 10.75 6.18 6.13
CA SER A 94 11.47 7.29 6.76
C SER A 94 11.41 8.59 5.94
N ARG A 95 11.34 8.49 4.61
CA ARG A 95 11.16 9.62 3.68
C ARG A 95 9.74 10.15 3.68
N VAL A 96 8.75 9.27 3.55
CA VAL A 96 7.33 9.63 3.47
C VAL A 96 6.78 10.06 4.84
N LYS A 97 7.37 9.56 5.93
CA LYS A 97 6.92 9.80 7.31
C LYS A 97 5.41 9.59 7.48
N PRO A 98 4.86 8.45 7.05
CA PRO A 98 3.42 8.24 7.06
C PRO A 98 2.90 8.24 8.50
N ARG A 99 1.80 8.96 8.74
CA ARG A 99 1.08 8.87 10.03
C ARG A 99 0.37 7.52 10.21
N ILE A 100 -0.03 6.93 9.09
CA ILE A 100 -0.86 5.73 8.99
C ILE A 100 -0.36 4.91 7.81
N VAL A 101 -0.20 3.60 8.03
CA VAL A 101 0.19 2.65 6.99
C VAL A 101 -0.92 1.62 6.80
N PHE A 102 -1.37 1.44 5.56
CA PHE A 102 -2.34 0.43 5.19
C PHE A 102 -1.64 -0.73 4.48
N CYS A 103 -1.69 -1.92 5.06
CA CYS A 103 -1.21 -3.16 4.46
C CYS A 103 -2.33 -3.75 3.60
N VAL A 104 -2.12 -3.81 2.29
CA VAL A 104 -3.13 -4.23 1.32
C VAL A 104 -3.07 -5.74 1.14
N GLY A 105 -4.00 -6.45 1.77
CA GLY A 105 -4.10 -7.91 1.73
C GLY A 105 -3.37 -8.62 2.87
N GLU A 106 -3.70 -9.91 3.04
CA GLU A 106 -3.23 -10.71 4.17
C GLU A 106 -1.72 -10.98 4.14
N ARG A 107 -1.16 -11.21 2.96
CA ARG A 107 0.27 -11.50 2.81
C ARG A 107 1.15 -10.34 3.26
N VAL A 108 0.81 -9.12 2.83
CA VAL A 108 1.52 -7.90 3.24
C VAL A 108 1.43 -7.69 4.75
N TRP A 109 0.22 -7.86 5.31
CA TRP A 109 0.04 -7.80 6.77
C TRP A 109 0.93 -8.82 7.49
N GLY A 110 1.00 -10.05 6.96
CA GLY A 110 1.89 -11.10 7.46
C GLY A 110 3.36 -10.70 7.43
N TYR A 111 3.86 -10.13 6.33
CA TYR A 111 5.25 -9.65 6.24
C TYR A 111 5.54 -8.53 7.22
N VAL A 112 4.70 -7.49 7.22
CA VAL A 112 4.87 -6.33 8.12
C VAL A 112 4.90 -6.80 9.58
N THR A 113 3.93 -7.58 10.02
CA THR A 113 3.88 -8.04 11.41
C THR A 113 5.03 -8.98 11.76
N PHE A 114 5.46 -9.86 10.86
CA PHE A 114 6.59 -10.74 11.06
C PHE A 114 7.90 -9.96 11.26
N PHE A 115 8.23 -9.04 10.35
CA PHE A 115 9.48 -8.28 10.43
C PHE A 115 9.45 -7.22 11.53
N GLN A 116 8.29 -6.64 11.86
CA GLN A 116 8.14 -5.78 13.04
C GLN A 116 8.41 -6.54 14.33
N ARG A 117 7.88 -7.76 14.49
CA ARG A 117 8.14 -8.59 15.69
C ARG A 117 9.60 -8.99 15.85
N LYS A 118 10.34 -9.10 14.74
CA LYS A 118 11.79 -9.34 14.73
C LYS A 118 12.62 -8.06 14.96
N GLY A 119 12.01 -6.89 15.02
CA GLY A 119 12.72 -5.61 15.13
C GLY A 119 13.44 -5.18 13.84
N LEU A 120 13.15 -5.82 12.70
CA LEU A 120 13.80 -5.55 11.41
C LEU A 120 13.06 -4.51 10.56
N LEU A 121 11.85 -4.15 10.94
CA LEU A 121 11.04 -3.15 10.25
C LEU A 121 10.28 -2.32 11.27
N PHE A 122 10.23 -1.01 11.07
CA PHE A 122 9.37 -0.11 11.82
C PHE A 122 8.28 0.45 10.90
N VAL A 123 7.02 0.08 11.19
CA VAL A 123 5.85 0.60 10.49
C VAL A 123 4.93 1.34 11.46
N PRO A 124 4.71 2.65 11.30
CA PRO A 124 3.85 3.42 12.19
C PRO A 124 2.37 3.13 11.91
N ASN A 125 1.62 2.81 12.97
CA ASN A 125 0.16 2.57 12.93
C ASN A 125 -0.25 1.69 11.73
N PRO A 126 0.19 0.42 11.65
CA PRO A 126 -0.14 -0.45 10.55
C PRO A 126 -1.60 -0.92 10.68
N HIS A 127 -2.34 -0.86 9.58
CA HIS A 127 -3.73 -1.31 9.47
C HIS A 127 -3.88 -2.24 8.28
N ARG A 128 -4.51 -3.39 8.49
CA ARG A 128 -4.87 -4.29 7.40
C ARG A 128 -6.11 -3.77 6.67
N ILE A 129 -6.05 -3.76 5.33
CA ILE A 129 -7.22 -3.60 4.46
C ILE A 129 -7.26 -4.73 3.43
N TRP A 130 -8.44 -5.01 2.88
CA TRP A 130 -8.56 -5.99 1.80
C TRP A 130 -7.91 -5.48 0.51
N HIS A 131 -7.52 -6.42 -0.35
CA HIS A 131 -7.10 -6.10 -1.70
C HIS A 131 -8.25 -5.40 -2.44
N TYR A 132 -7.97 -4.26 -3.06
CA TYR A 132 -8.97 -3.42 -3.71
C TYR A 132 -9.63 -4.07 -4.94
N ALA A 133 -9.10 -5.19 -5.43
CA ALA A 133 -9.73 -6.02 -6.47
C ALA A 133 -10.85 -6.92 -5.93
N ALA A 134 -10.96 -7.11 -4.61
CA ALA A 134 -12.15 -7.72 -4.02
C ALA A 134 -13.31 -6.75 -4.26
N ARG A 135 -14.45 -7.23 -4.76
CA ARG A 135 -15.70 -6.46 -5.02
C ARG A 135 -16.34 -5.85 -3.76
N ARG A 136 -15.54 -5.49 -2.74
CA ARG A 136 -15.91 -5.10 -1.39
C ARG A 136 -15.50 -3.66 -1.10
N ARG A 137 -15.83 -2.76 -2.03
CA ARG A 137 -15.53 -1.32 -1.96
C ARG A 137 -15.90 -0.72 -0.60
N ASP A 138 -17.12 -0.99 -0.14
CA ASP A 138 -17.62 -0.42 1.12
C ASP A 138 -16.85 -0.91 2.33
N LEU A 139 -16.41 -2.18 2.34
CA LEU A 139 -15.60 -2.71 3.44
C LEU A 139 -14.19 -2.12 3.44
N VAL A 140 -13.59 -1.95 2.26
CA VAL A 140 -12.28 -1.29 2.12
C VAL A 140 -12.38 0.14 2.65
N ARG A 141 -13.40 0.89 2.21
CA ARG A 141 -13.68 2.25 2.70
C ARG A 141 -13.89 2.30 4.20
N ALA A 142 -14.75 1.44 4.74
CA ALA A 142 -15.04 1.40 6.17
C ALA A 142 -13.78 1.15 7.01
N LYS A 143 -12.92 0.21 6.59
CA LYS A 143 -11.64 -0.05 7.27
C LYS A 143 -10.62 1.06 7.11
N MET A 144 -10.58 1.71 5.96
CA MET A 144 -9.73 2.89 5.78
C MET A 144 -10.16 4.02 6.71
N ASN A 145 -11.46 4.31 6.79
CA ASN A 145 -12.00 5.31 7.72
C ASN A 145 -11.72 4.96 9.19
N GLU A 146 -11.85 3.67 9.55
CA GLU A 146 -11.48 3.20 10.89
C GLU A 146 -10.00 3.45 11.20
N GLY A 147 -9.10 3.10 10.26
CA GLY A 147 -7.66 3.34 10.39
C GLY A 147 -7.33 4.83 10.48
N ILE A 148 -7.93 5.66 9.62
CA ILE A 148 -7.79 7.12 9.63
C ILE A 148 -8.19 7.68 10.99
N ARG A 149 -9.38 7.32 11.50
CA ARG A 149 -9.87 7.77 12.81
C ARG A 149 -8.93 7.36 13.93
N LYS A 150 -8.48 6.10 13.96
CA LYS A 150 -7.55 5.59 14.99
C LYS A 150 -6.18 6.23 14.94
N GLY A 151 -5.64 6.47 13.74
CA GLY A 151 -4.33 7.08 13.55
C GLY A 151 -4.31 8.61 13.76
N LEU A 152 -5.44 9.29 13.53
CA LEU A 152 -5.57 10.74 13.76
C LEU A 152 -6.03 11.09 15.18
N GLY A 153 -6.84 10.23 15.82
CA GLY A 153 -7.49 10.48 17.12
C GLY A 153 -6.59 10.39 18.37
N LYS A 154 -5.29 10.10 18.23
CA LYS A 154 -4.36 10.02 19.38
C LYS A 154 -3.68 11.33 19.77
N ARG A 155 -4.06 12.48 19.22
CA ARG A 155 -3.60 13.76 19.76
C ARG A 155 -4.38 14.07 21.04
N LYS A 156 -3.79 13.79 22.21
CA LYS A 156 -4.12 14.61 23.39
C LYS A 156 -3.83 16.07 23.02
N PRO A 157 -4.74 17.02 23.25
CA PRO A 157 -4.40 18.42 23.12
C PRO A 157 -3.15 18.68 23.97
N LYS A 158 -2.14 19.33 23.37
CA LYS A 158 -1.06 19.90 24.15
C LYS A 158 -1.71 21.07 24.92
N HIS A 159 -1.94 20.87 26.21
CA HIS A 159 -2.17 21.96 27.15
C HIS A 159 -0.84 22.66 27.40
#